data_AF-A0A1V4TEF8-F1
#
_entry.id   AF-A0A1V4TEF8-F1
#
_cell.length_a   1.000
_cell.length_b   1.000
_cell.length_c   1.000
_cell.angle_alpha   90.00
_cell.angle_beta   90.00
_cell.angle_gamma   90.00
#
_symmetry.space_group_name_H-M   'P 1'
#
loop_
_entity.id
_entity.type
_entity.pdbx_description
1 polymer ?
#
loop_
_entity_poly.entity_id
_entity_poly.type
_entity_poly.pdbx_seq_one_letter_code
_entity_poly.pdbx_strand_id
1 'polypeptide(L)'
;MKIRTDFVTNSSSASFVITIKDDIVDDNIKYYQESGKKGRVQLLTFLKEELKKGGYKTHMGAGEYYFTIKEFALGKSIELDEKIDPEKIAFTDFSDLSEEEMWKLINWIIIKGGSRDLFGVGATQTNELDCECEDDPRD
;
A
#
# COMPACT_ATOMS: atom_id res chain seq x y z
N MET A 1 14.48 -8.36 -41.34
CA MET A 1 14.16 -7.28 -40.38
C MET A 1 14.56 -7.79 -39.00
N LYS A 2 15.57 -7.21 -38.35
CA LYS A 2 15.96 -7.58 -36.98
C LYS A 2 15.01 -6.86 -36.04
N ILE A 3 14.11 -7.61 -35.38
CA ILE A 3 13.29 -7.08 -34.30
C ILE A 3 14.23 -6.90 -33.11
N ARG A 4 14.60 -5.65 -32.77
CA ARG A 4 15.25 -5.38 -31.49
C ARG A 4 14.24 -5.69 -30.40
N THR A 5 14.57 -6.65 -29.56
CA THR A 5 13.82 -6.96 -28.33
C THR A 5 14.40 -6.09 -27.22
N ASP A 6 14.22 -4.78 -27.36
CA ASP A 6 14.45 -3.86 -26.25
C ASP A 6 13.15 -3.91 -25.43
N PHE A 7 12.98 -4.94 -24.59
CA PHE A 7 11.94 -4.90 -23.57
C PHE A 7 12.35 -3.84 -22.55
N VAL A 8 11.93 -2.60 -22.78
CA VAL A 8 11.95 -1.55 -21.77
C VAL A 8 10.98 -2.02 -20.69
N THR A 9 11.51 -2.59 -19.60
CA THR A 9 10.74 -2.74 -18.37
C THR A 9 10.66 -1.35 -17.78
N ASN A 10 9.70 -0.55 -18.26
CA ASN A 10 9.49 0.75 -17.68
C ASN A 10 9.02 0.50 -16.24
N SER A 11 9.89 0.77 -15.27
CA SER A 11 9.58 0.60 -13.85
C SER A 11 8.76 1.82 -13.42
N SER A 12 7.52 1.90 -13.89
CA SER A 12 6.63 2.95 -13.45
C SER A 12 6.41 2.81 -11.95
N SER A 13 6.68 3.87 -11.20
CA SER A 13 6.38 4.01 -9.78
C SER A 13 5.47 5.21 -9.55
N ALA A 14 4.75 5.22 -8.44
CA ALA A 14 4.03 6.39 -7.97
C ALA A 14 4.24 6.58 -6.47
N SER A 15 4.28 7.85 -6.06
CA SER A 15 4.34 8.22 -4.66
C SER A 15 2.93 8.34 -4.07
N PHE A 16 2.78 7.82 -2.85
CA PHE A 16 1.54 7.86 -2.08
C PHE A 16 1.81 8.47 -0.71
N VAL A 17 0.95 9.39 -0.28
CA VAL A 17 0.80 9.73 1.14
C VAL A 17 -0.08 8.65 1.77
N ILE A 18 0.51 7.86 2.66
CA ILE A 18 -0.21 6.91 3.50
C ILE A 18 -0.49 7.61 4.82
N THR A 19 -1.75 7.74 5.21
CA THR A 19 -2.19 8.45 6.41
C THR A 19 -3.00 7.54 7.30
N ILE A 20 -2.82 7.64 8.60
CA ILE A 20 -3.67 7.00 9.61
C ILE A 20 -4.15 8.01 10.64
N LYS A 21 -5.34 7.76 11.18
CA LYS A 21 -5.83 8.40 12.41
C LYS A 21 -5.69 7.39 13.54
N ASP A 22 -4.90 7.73 14.55
CA ASP A 22 -4.39 6.76 15.54
C ASP A 22 -5.51 6.02 16.28
N ASP A 23 -6.51 6.77 16.76
CA ASP A 23 -7.66 6.23 17.50
C ASP A 23 -8.54 5.31 16.64
N ILE A 24 -8.76 5.66 15.37
CA ILE A 24 -9.54 4.82 14.44
C ILE A 24 -8.80 3.52 14.13
N VAL A 25 -7.48 3.57 13.99
CA VAL A 25 -6.69 2.35 13.78
C VAL A 25 -6.75 1.45 15.02
N ASP A 26 -6.68 2.02 16.22
CA ASP A 26 -6.83 1.27 17.46
C ASP A 26 -8.20 0.59 17.60
N ASP A 27 -9.27 1.32 17.30
CA ASP A 27 -10.62 0.78 17.31
C ASP A 27 -10.78 -0.36 16.29
N ASN A 28 -10.21 -0.22 15.09
CA ASN A 28 -10.24 -1.26 14.05
C ASN A 28 -9.40 -2.49 14.42
N ILE A 29 -8.22 -2.30 15.01
CA ILE A 29 -7.39 -3.40 15.51
C ILE A 29 -8.20 -4.22 16.52
N LYS A 30 -8.82 -3.56 17.50
CA LYS A 30 -9.64 -4.22 18.52
C LYS A 30 -10.82 -4.97 17.90
N TYR A 31 -11.57 -4.32 17.00
CA TYR A 31 -12.71 -4.94 16.31
C TYR A 31 -12.30 -6.20 15.51
N TYR A 32 -11.17 -6.14 14.80
CA TYR A 32 -10.68 -7.27 14.01
C TYR A 32 -10.07 -8.39 14.85
N GLN A 33 -9.47 -8.07 16.00
CA GLN A 33 -9.07 -9.07 16.99
C GLN A 33 -10.29 -9.86 17.49
N GLU A 34 -11.37 -9.18 17.87
CA GLU A 34 -12.62 -9.82 18.32
C GLU A 34 -13.28 -10.65 17.22
N SER A 35 -13.15 -10.21 15.95
CA SER A 35 -13.69 -10.90 14.77
C SER A 35 -12.78 -12.01 14.22
N GLY A 36 -11.61 -12.26 14.83
CA GLY A 36 -10.65 -13.28 14.38
C GLY A 36 -9.94 -12.96 13.05
N LYS A 37 -9.99 -11.72 12.56
CA LYS A 37 -9.37 -11.27 11.30
C LYS A 37 -7.88 -10.94 11.50
N LYS A 38 -7.09 -11.98 11.81
CA LYS A 38 -5.66 -11.85 12.19
C LYS A 38 -4.82 -11.07 11.18
N GLY A 39 -5.03 -11.28 9.88
CA GLY A 39 -4.26 -10.59 8.84
C GLY A 39 -4.50 -9.08 8.83
N ARG A 40 -5.74 -8.63 9.04
CA ARG A 40 -6.04 -7.19 9.18
C ARG A 40 -5.41 -6.59 10.42
N VAL A 41 -5.43 -7.33 11.53
CA VAL A 41 -4.76 -6.90 12.77
C VAL A 41 -3.27 -6.69 12.54
N GLN A 42 -2.60 -7.63 11.88
CA GLN A 42 -1.16 -7.53 11.57
C GLN A 42 -0.85 -6.36 10.64
N LEU A 43 -1.63 -6.19 9.56
CA LEU A 43 -1.45 -5.08 8.61
C LEU A 43 -1.61 -3.71 9.27
N LEU A 44 -2.67 -3.53 10.07
CA LEU A 44 -2.94 -2.27 10.76
C LEU A 44 -1.91 -1.98 11.85
N THR A 45 -1.49 -3.01 12.60
CA THR A 45 -0.46 -2.87 13.63
C THR A 45 0.87 -2.47 13.01
N PHE A 46 1.26 -3.13 11.92
CA PHE A 46 2.47 -2.80 11.17
C PHE A 46 2.45 -1.35 10.67
N LEU A 47 1.38 -0.94 10.00
CA LEU A 47 1.24 0.45 9.52
C LEU A 47 1.31 1.45 10.67
N LYS A 48 0.63 1.18 11.78
CA LYS A 48 0.64 2.04 12.96
C LYS A 48 2.05 2.23 13.51
N GLU A 49 2.78 1.14 13.69
CA GLU A 49 4.14 1.14 14.23
C GLU A 49 5.12 1.86 13.29
N GLU A 50 5.05 1.57 12.00
CA GLU A 50 5.90 2.20 10.99
C GLU A 50 5.68 3.71 10.92
N LEU A 51 4.42 4.15 10.88
CA LEU A 51 4.09 5.58 10.82
C LEU A 51 4.41 6.32 12.12
N LYS A 52 4.35 5.64 13.28
CA LYS A 52 4.77 6.24 14.56
C LYS A 52 6.29 6.30 14.73
N LYS A 53 7.02 5.33 14.20
CA LYS A 53 8.48 5.23 14.34
C LYS A 53 9.23 6.12 13.35
N GLY A 54 8.81 6.12 12.09
CA GLY A 54 9.51 6.79 10.99
C GLY A 54 8.67 7.79 10.19
N GLY A 55 7.38 7.90 10.50
CA GLY A 55 6.47 8.83 9.83
C GLY A 55 6.47 10.23 10.44
N TYR A 56 5.59 11.06 9.87
CA TYR A 56 5.32 12.43 10.29
C TYR A 56 4.04 12.46 11.12
N LYS A 57 4.04 13.30 12.15
CA LYS A 57 2.86 13.61 12.95
C LYS A 57 2.27 14.94 12.48
N THR A 58 0.96 14.99 12.27
CA THR A 58 0.23 16.21 11.92
C THR A 58 -1.09 16.30 12.65
N HIS A 59 -1.67 17.48 12.65
CA HIS A 59 -3.00 17.74 13.20
C HIS A 59 -3.90 18.25 12.07
N MET A 60 -5.05 17.61 11.89
CA MET A 60 -6.08 18.04 10.94
C MET A 60 -7.41 18.18 11.69
N GLY A 61 -7.91 19.42 11.76
CA GLY A 61 -9.05 19.75 12.63
C GLY A 61 -8.73 19.47 14.10
N ALA A 62 -9.59 18.70 14.77
CA ALA A 62 -9.40 18.29 16.17
C ALA A 62 -8.69 16.92 16.31
N GLY A 63 -8.23 16.32 15.21
CA GLY A 63 -7.64 14.98 15.20
C GLY A 63 -6.13 14.99 15.00
N GLU A 64 -5.46 14.03 15.63
CA GLU A 64 -4.06 13.70 15.39
C GLU A 64 -3.94 12.61 14.33
N TYR A 65 -3.03 12.81 13.39
CA TYR A 65 -2.78 11.91 12.28
C TYR A 65 -1.30 11.63 12.15
N TYR A 66 -0.99 10.42 11.71
CA TYR A 66 0.35 10.06 11.29
C TYR A 66 0.33 9.82 9.79
N PHE A 67 1.39 10.19 9.10
CA PHE A 67 1.51 9.90 7.68
C PHE A 67 2.96 9.64 7.26
N THR A 68 3.12 8.97 6.13
CA THR A 68 4.41 8.82 5.44
C THR A 68 4.20 9.01 3.95
N ILE A 69 5.27 9.34 3.24
CA ILE A 69 5.31 9.28 1.78
C ILE A 69 6.05 8.00 1.42
N LYS A 70 5.43 7.14 0.61
CA LYS A 70 6.02 5.89 0.11
C LYS A 70 5.90 5.85 -1.40
N GLU A 71 7.00 5.50 -2.05
CA GLU A 71 7.02 5.23 -3.47
C GLU A 71 6.76 3.74 -3.69
N PHE A 72 5.81 3.44 -4.55
CA PHE A 72 5.40 2.08 -4.88
C PHE A 72 5.57 1.82 -6.37
N ALA A 73 6.10 0.66 -6.71
CA ALA A 73 6.13 0.18 -8.08
C ALA A 73 4.71 -0.18 -8.55
N LEU A 74 4.31 0.34 -9.71
CA LEU A 74 2.97 0.18 -10.32
C LEU A 74 2.90 -1.03 -11.27
N GLY A 75 4.06 -1.53 -11.71
CA GLY A 75 4.17 -2.70 -12.59
C GLY A 75 3.80 -4.02 -11.90
N LYS A 76 3.96 -5.14 -12.62
CA LYS A 76 3.78 -6.54 -12.13
C LYS A 76 4.79 -6.96 -11.04
N SER A 77 5.23 -6.03 -10.20
CA SER A 77 6.26 -6.21 -9.18
C SER A 77 5.79 -7.02 -7.97
N ILE A 78 4.50 -7.34 -7.92
CA ILE A 78 3.94 -8.16 -6.87
C ILE A 78 3.47 -9.44 -7.53
N GLU A 79 4.19 -10.54 -7.30
CA GLU A 79 3.78 -11.92 -7.62
C GLU A 79 2.56 -12.37 -6.78
N LEU A 80 1.72 -11.43 -6.34
CA LEU A 80 0.44 -11.68 -5.74
C LEU A 80 -0.58 -11.70 -6.86
N ASP A 81 -1.22 -12.85 -7.06
CA ASP A 81 -2.26 -13.07 -8.07
C ASP A 81 -3.22 -11.87 -8.12
N GLU A 82 -3.54 -11.38 -9.31
CA GLU A 82 -4.51 -10.28 -9.52
C GLU A 82 -5.88 -10.61 -8.89
N LYS A 83 -6.10 -11.87 -8.50
CA LYS A 83 -7.33 -12.42 -7.91
C LYS A 83 -7.21 -12.82 -6.44
N ILE A 84 -6.30 -12.25 -5.66
CA ILE A 84 -6.34 -12.50 -4.21
C ILE A 84 -7.67 -12.00 -3.65
N ASP A 85 -8.37 -12.91 -2.96
CA ASP A 85 -9.61 -12.62 -2.27
C ASP A 85 -9.32 -11.78 -1.00
N PRO A 86 -9.89 -10.56 -0.89
CA PRO A 86 -9.77 -9.73 0.31
C PRO A 86 -10.13 -10.45 1.61
N GLU A 87 -11.11 -11.36 1.59
CA GLU A 87 -11.46 -12.14 2.78
C GLU A 87 -10.36 -13.15 3.13
N LYS A 88 -9.62 -13.68 2.17
CA LYS A 88 -8.44 -14.51 2.48
C LYS A 88 -7.34 -13.69 3.14
N ILE A 89 -7.07 -12.47 2.68
CA ILE A 89 -6.10 -11.57 3.33
C ILE A 89 -6.50 -11.34 4.79
N ALA A 90 -7.80 -11.15 5.04
CA ALA A 90 -8.28 -10.82 6.38
C ALA A 90 -7.99 -11.91 7.43
N PHE A 91 -8.01 -13.19 7.04
CA PHE A 91 -7.81 -14.32 7.95
C PHE A 91 -6.42 -14.96 7.86
N THR A 92 -5.59 -14.59 6.88
CA THR A 92 -4.24 -15.13 6.73
C THR A 92 -3.32 -14.64 7.85
N ASP A 93 -2.40 -15.49 8.29
CA ASP A 93 -1.35 -15.14 9.23
C ASP A 93 -0.10 -14.65 8.49
N PHE A 94 0.32 -13.42 8.76
CA PHE A 94 1.48 -12.78 8.15
C PHE A 94 2.68 -12.66 9.10
N SER A 95 2.71 -13.45 10.19
CA SER A 95 3.79 -13.37 11.20
C SER A 95 5.17 -13.69 10.63
N ASP A 96 5.22 -14.46 9.54
CA ASP A 96 6.47 -14.89 8.89
C ASP A 96 6.94 -13.92 7.78
N LEU A 97 6.16 -12.88 7.47
CA LEU A 97 6.56 -11.89 6.45
C LEU A 97 7.61 -10.94 7.02
N SER A 98 8.65 -10.68 6.22
CA SER A 98 9.56 -9.57 6.45
C SER A 98 8.86 -8.22 6.28
N GLU A 99 9.49 -7.15 6.79
CA GLU A 99 9.02 -5.77 6.60
C GLU A 99 8.85 -5.41 5.12
N GLU A 100 9.78 -5.85 4.27
CA GLU A 100 9.72 -5.64 2.82
C GLU A 100 8.51 -6.35 2.18
N GLU A 101 8.25 -7.60 2.56
CA GLU A 101 7.09 -8.36 2.08
C GLU A 101 5.77 -7.77 2.58
N MET A 102 5.75 -7.25 3.81
CA MET A 102 4.58 -6.55 4.35
C MET A 102 4.27 -5.29 3.55
N TRP A 103 5.29 -4.49 3.21
CA TRP A 103 5.12 -3.33 2.34
C TRP A 103 4.67 -3.71 0.93
N LYS A 104 5.15 -4.82 0.37
CA LYS A 104 4.66 -5.35 -0.92
C LYS A 104 3.18 -5.72 -0.84
N LEU A 105 2.72 -6.34 0.25
CA LEU A 105 1.30 -6.65 0.44
C LEU A 105 0.44 -5.38 0.57
N ILE A 106 0.90 -4.39 1.35
CA ILE A 106 0.22 -3.10 1.49
C ILE A 106 0.14 -2.37 0.14
N ASN A 107 1.21 -2.40 -0.64
CA ASN A 107 1.24 -1.86 -2.00
C ASN A 107 0.14 -2.48 -2.87
N TRP A 108 0.02 -3.82 -2.85
CA TRP A 108 -1.03 -4.54 -3.57
C TRP A 108 -2.43 -4.09 -3.12
N ILE A 109 -2.68 -3.94 -1.82
CA ILE A 109 -3.99 -3.53 -1.29
C ILE A 109 -4.35 -2.10 -1.75
N ILE A 110 -3.37 -1.19 -1.75
CA ILE A 110 -3.56 0.21 -2.15
C ILE A 110 -3.80 0.32 -3.66
N ILE A 111 -2.99 -0.34 -4.49
CA ILE A 111 -3.04 -0.20 -5.96
C ILE A 111 -4.11 -1.10 -6.60
N LYS A 112 -4.29 -2.33 -6.10
CA LYS A 112 -5.12 -3.36 -6.75
C LYS A 112 -6.31 -3.79 -5.89
N GLY A 113 -6.15 -3.89 -4.57
CA GLY A 113 -7.17 -4.40 -3.64
C GLY A 113 -8.32 -3.43 -3.34
N GLY A 114 -8.33 -2.22 -3.92
CA GLY A 114 -9.39 -1.23 -3.71
C GLY A 114 -9.48 -0.72 -2.27
N SER A 115 -8.40 -0.84 -1.48
CA SER A 115 -8.27 -0.35 -0.10
C SER A 115 -9.30 -0.87 0.92
N ARG A 116 -10.08 -1.91 0.60
CA ARG A 116 -11.16 -2.41 1.48
C ARG A 116 -10.67 -3.07 2.77
N ASP A 117 -9.41 -3.45 2.83
CA ASP A 117 -8.83 -4.17 3.98
C ASP A 117 -8.12 -3.26 4.99
N LEU A 118 -7.99 -1.96 4.68
CA LEU A 118 -7.28 -0.99 5.51
C LEU A 118 -8.20 0.14 6.00
N PHE A 119 -9.27 -0.23 6.70
CA PHE A 119 -10.14 0.77 7.34
C PHE A 119 -9.35 1.64 8.32
N GLY A 120 -9.53 2.97 8.23
CA GLY A 120 -8.76 3.94 9.03
C GLY A 120 -7.42 4.36 8.41
N VAL A 121 -7.06 3.79 7.25
CA VAL A 121 -5.89 4.16 6.47
C VAL A 121 -6.35 4.89 5.20
N GLY A 122 -5.78 6.06 4.94
CA GLY A 122 -5.90 6.76 3.67
C GLY A 122 -4.65 6.55 2.83
N ALA A 123 -4.81 6.37 1.52
CA ALA A 123 -3.73 6.39 0.56
C ALA A 123 -4.06 7.41 -0.54
N THR A 124 -3.26 8.46 -0.65
CA THR A 124 -3.45 9.51 -1.65
C THR A 124 -2.23 9.58 -2.55
N GLN A 125 -2.42 9.31 -3.84
CA GLN A 125 -1.36 9.45 -4.83
C GLN A 125 -0.96 10.94 -4.96
N THR A 126 0.34 11.24 -4.92
CA THR A 126 0.84 12.62 -4.93
C THR A 126 1.35 13.09 -6.28
N ASN A 127 1.69 12.17 -7.18
CA ASN A 127 2.24 12.47 -8.49
C ASN A 127 1.38 11.81 -9.55
N GLU A 128 1.19 12.47 -10.69
CA GLU A 128 0.64 11.83 -11.87
C GLU A 128 1.54 10.65 -12.27
N LEU A 129 0.91 9.64 -12.88
CA LEU A 129 1.66 8.54 -13.48
C LEU A 129 2.49 9.14 -14.62
N ASP A 130 3.80 9.27 -14.42
CA ASP A 130 4.72 9.46 -15.54
C ASP A 130 4.72 8.15 -16.32
N CYS A 131 3.71 8.00 -17.19
CA CYS A 131 3.91 7.21 -18.38
C CYS A 131 5.00 7.97 -19.15
N GLU A 132 6.22 7.45 -19.19
CA GLU A 132 7.14 7.83 -20.26
C GLU A 132 6.51 7.30 -21.57
N CYS A 133 5.52 8.03 -22.07
CA CYS A 133 5.14 7.95 -23.46
C CYS A 133 6.39 8.41 -24.19
N GLU A 134 7.09 7.50 -24.85
CA GLU A 134 8.14 7.86 -25.80
C GLU A 134 7.58 8.99 -26.67
N ASP A 135 8.19 10.18 -26.63
CA ASP A 135 7.97 11.19 -27.64
C ASP A 135 8.21 10.49 -28.98
N ASP A 136 7.16 10.27 -29.77
CA ASP A 136 7.27 9.66 -31.08
C ASP A 136 8.21 10.56 -31.90
N PRO A 137 9.41 10.09 -32.32
CA PRO A 137 10.38 10.93 -33.01
C PRO A 137 9.98 11.20 -34.48
N ARG A 138 8.67 11.27 -34.75
CA ARG A 138 8.06 11.46 -36.08
C ARG A 138 7.24 12.75 -36.21
N ASP A 139 7.46 13.74 -35.34
CA ASP A 139 7.07 15.13 -35.60
C ASP A 139 8.16 15.89 -36.36
#